data_AF-D8G2J5-F1
#
_entry.id   AF-D8G2J5-F1
#
_cell.length_a   1.000
_cell.length_b   1.000
_cell.length_c   1.000
_cell.angle_alpha   90.00
_cell.angle_beta   90.00
_cell.angle_gamma   90.00
#
_symmetry.space_group_name_H-M   'P 1'
#
loop_
_entity.id
_entity.type
_entity.pdbx_description
1 polymer ?
#
loop_
_entity_poly.entity_id
_entity_poly.type
_entity_poly.pdbx_seq_one_letter_code
_entity_poly.pdbx_strand_id
1 'polypeptide(L)'
;MNPLSLEPLSGQLTLRLRDRLPDLPGIYFVVGEREQLFYIGQAKNLRKRWAGKSHHRYKQFARKGLDKIIIKYILASVSELNELECKYIKQFNPLLNDGKVKKYLPKTSPRFSELQRLLKLASQPLFPSVIYWSRNGQTIPREPSDLFRGLVAGVYEDHQLHILVLCRQNMGELLWKSSCHRTKKHFYITPEQQILGTCYFFDARQVVFEFVELFDCNLADPFFQYIYPYLLDYEIAGVTLKGLSEPTLLTSYLPKISTSLDNRTKDYLLVVAEKLQPLSASFSLNKELIW
;
A
#
# COMPACT_ATOMS: atom_id res chain seq x y z
N MET A 1 6.68 -20.73 38.24
CA MET A 1 6.10 -22.05 37.91
C MET A 1 5.91 -22.13 36.42
N ASN A 2 6.30 -23.25 35.80
CA ASN A 2 6.14 -23.45 34.37
C ASN A 2 4.65 -23.77 34.09
N PRO A 3 3.92 -23.01 33.24
CA PRO A 3 2.52 -23.30 32.92
C PRO A 3 2.30 -24.68 32.27
N LEU A 4 3.38 -25.39 31.94
CA LEU A 4 3.41 -26.70 31.30
C LEU A 4 3.03 -27.89 32.19
N SER A 5 2.76 -27.71 33.49
CA SER A 5 2.29 -28.81 34.36
C SER A 5 0.77 -28.87 34.51
N LEU A 6 0.01 -28.23 33.60
CA LEU A 6 -1.45 -28.31 33.56
C LEU A 6 -1.88 -29.68 33.03
N GLU A 7 -1.68 -30.72 33.82
CA GLU A 7 -2.38 -31.99 33.61
C GLU A 7 -3.74 -31.94 34.34
N PRO A 8 -4.84 -32.33 33.68
CA PRO A 8 -4.94 -32.85 32.31
C PRO A 8 -5.39 -31.81 31.28
N LEU A 9 -4.58 -31.55 30.25
CA LEU A 9 -5.03 -30.83 29.04
C LEU A 9 -5.97 -31.73 28.24
N SER A 10 -7.13 -31.20 27.82
CA SER A 10 -8.05 -31.94 26.95
C SER A 10 -7.65 -31.90 25.48
N GLY A 11 -6.85 -30.93 25.06
CA GLY A 11 -6.29 -30.89 23.72
C GLY A 11 -5.59 -29.57 23.38
N GLN A 12 -5.00 -29.54 22.18
CA GLN A 12 -4.36 -28.35 21.63
C GLN A 12 -4.45 -28.30 20.11
N LEU A 13 -4.46 -27.09 19.56
CA LEU A 13 -4.43 -26.85 18.11
C LEU A 13 -3.88 -25.46 17.79
N THR A 14 -3.37 -25.27 16.57
CA THR A 14 -2.99 -23.94 16.11
C THR A 14 -4.22 -23.08 15.84
N LEU A 15 -4.06 -21.75 15.90
CA LEU A 15 -5.13 -20.80 15.59
C LEU A 15 -5.67 -20.97 14.15
N ARG A 16 -4.84 -21.46 13.21
CA ARG A 16 -5.28 -21.84 11.87
C ARG A 16 -6.38 -22.92 11.91
N LEU A 17 -6.25 -23.89 12.80
CA LEU A 17 -7.16 -25.03 12.94
C LEU A 17 -8.27 -24.81 13.98
N ARG A 18 -8.51 -23.57 14.40
CA ARG A 18 -9.50 -23.24 15.46
C ARG A 18 -10.92 -23.74 15.19
N ASP A 19 -11.28 -23.94 13.92
CA ASP A 19 -12.59 -24.47 13.54
C ASP A 19 -12.76 -25.95 13.95
N ARG A 20 -11.66 -26.63 14.31
CA ARG A 20 -11.63 -28.00 14.87
C ARG A 20 -11.73 -28.06 16.40
N LEU A 21 -11.85 -26.93 17.09
CA LEU A 21 -12.13 -26.94 18.54
C LEU A 21 -13.43 -27.71 18.83
N PRO A 22 -13.56 -28.32 20.02
CA PRO A 22 -14.79 -29.00 20.40
C PRO A 22 -15.95 -28.02 20.57
N ASP A 23 -17.17 -28.50 20.33
CA ASP A 23 -18.41 -27.76 20.60
C ASP A 23 -18.80 -27.83 22.09
N LEU A 24 -17.82 -27.89 22.99
CA LEU A 24 -17.98 -28.10 24.42
C LEU A 24 -17.51 -26.88 25.23
N PRO A 25 -18.02 -26.71 26.46
CA PRO A 25 -17.53 -25.70 27.39
C PRO A 25 -16.11 -26.02 27.89
N GLY A 26 -15.34 -24.98 28.17
CA GLY A 26 -13.99 -25.15 28.67
C GLY A 26 -13.20 -23.87 28.88
N ILE A 27 -12.00 -24.02 29.44
CA ILE A 27 -10.99 -22.97 29.57
C ILE A 27 -9.95 -23.15 28.47
N TYR A 28 -9.60 -22.07 27.78
CA TYR A 28 -8.55 -22.06 26.77
C TYR A 28 -7.37 -21.19 27.20
N PHE A 29 -6.18 -21.64 26.82
CA PHE A 29 -4.90 -21.02 27.06
C PHE A 29 -4.28 -20.72 25.69
N VAL A 30 -4.04 -19.44 25.41
CA VAL A 30 -3.43 -18.98 24.17
C VAL A 30 -1.94 -18.81 24.40
N VAL A 31 -1.13 -19.63 23.73
CA VAL A 31 0.34 -19.63 23.86
C VAL A 31 1.02 -19.32 22.53
N GLY A 32 2.23 -18.75 22.59
CA GLY A 32 3.09 -18.52 21.42
C GLY A 32 4.09 -19.65 21.14
N GLU A 33 4.90 -19.50 20.09
CA GLU A 33 5.93 -20.47 19.66
C GLU A 33 6.95 -20.87 20.75
N ARG A 34 7.16 -20.01 21.76
CA ARG A 34 8.08 -20.26 22.88
C ARG A 34 7.35 -20.65 24.16
N GLU A 35 6.15 -21.21 24.05
CA GLU A 35 5.29 -21.58 25.19
C GLU A 35 4.96 -20.41 26.13
N GLN A 36 5.09 -19.18 25.61
CA GLN A 36 4.72 -17.98 26.33
C GLN A 36 3.19 -17.87 26.39
N LEU A 37 2.65 -17.93 27.61
CA LEU A 37 1.22 -17.75 27.84
C LEU A 37 0.81 -16.29 27.64
N PHE A 38 0.00 -16.05 26.60
CA PHE A 38 -0.51 -14.73 26.29
C PHE A 38 -1.83 -14.44 26.98
N TYR A 39 -2.76 -15.40 26.98
CA TYR A 39 -4.13 -15.15 27.38
C TYR A 39 -4.80 -16.42 27.88
N ILE A 40 -5.61 -16.29 28.91
CA ILE A 40 -6.52 -17.33 29.38
C ILE A 40 -7.95 -16.81 29.21
N GLY A 41 -8.86 -17.65 28.75
CA GLY A 41 -10.28 -17.31 28.80
C GLY A 41 -11.18 -18.53 28.86
N GLN A 42 -12.45 -18.28 29.14
CA GLN A 42 -13.50 -19.32 29.11
C GLN A 42 -14.39 -19.25 27.87
N ALA A 43 -15.06 -20.36 27.56
CA ALA A 43 -16.17 -20.39 26.62
C ALA A 43 -17.21 -21.44 27.01
N LYS A 44 -18.51 -21.12 26.82
CA LYS A 44 -19.59 -22.13 26.85
C LYS A 44 -19.56 -23.08 25.65
N ASN A 45 -18.92 -22.66 24.57
CA ASN A 45 -18.63 -23.48 23.39
C ASN A 45 -17.33 -22.95 22.77
N LEU A 46 -16.26 -23.76 22.85
CA LEU A 46 -14.92 -23.37 22.40
C LEU A 46 -14.88 -23.06 20.90
N ARG A 47 -15.48 -23.90 20.05
CA ARG A 47 -15.53 -23.66 18.60
C ARG A 47 -16.20 -22.34 18.24
N LYS A 48 -17.41 -22.09 18.75
CA LYS A 48 -18.18 -20.85 18.50
C LYS A 48 -17.46 -19.61 18.99
N ARG A 49 -16.76 -19.69 20.14
CA ARG A 49 -15.96 -18.58 20.67
C ARG A 49 -14.82 -18.19 19.74
N TRP A 50 -14.29 -19.13 18.97
CA TRP A 50 -13.19 -18.89 18.03
C TRP A 50 -13.62 -18.85 16.55
N ALA A 51 -14.91 -19.07 16.27
CA ALA A 51 -15.48 -18.97 14.94
C ALA A 51 -15.51 -17.51 14.46
N GLY A 52 -14.95 -17.27 13.27
CA GLY A 52 -14.93 -15.94 12.64
C GLY A 52 -14.22 -14.85 13.45
N LYS A 53 -14.93 -13.75 13.72
CA LYS A 53 -14.41 -12.55 14.42
C LYS A 53 -14.96 -12.40 15.86
N SER A 54 -15.61 -13.43 16.40
CA SER A 54 -16.30 -13.37 17.70
C SER A 54 -15.33 -13.23 18.90
N HIS A 55 -14.13 -13.80 18.80
CA HIS A 55 -13.10 -13.61 19.80
C HIS A 55 -12.52 -12.20 19.73
N HIS A 56 -12.76 -11.38 20.77
CA HIS A 56 -12.33 -9.97 20.86
C HIS A 56 -10.82 -9.74 20.59
N ARG A 57 -9.94 -10.71 20.91
CA ARG A 57 -8.50 -10.66 20.60
C ARG A 57 -8.06 -11.42 19.36
N TYR A 58 -8.97 -11.96 18.55
CA TYR A 58 -8.63 -12.76 17.35
C TYR A 58 -7.64 -12.03 16.43
N LYS A 59 -7.92 -10.76 16.11
CA LYS A 59 -7.05 -9.94 15.25
C LYS A 59 -5.63 -9.76 15.85
N GLN A 60 -5.51 -9.71 17.18
CA GLN A 60 -4.22 -9.60 17.88
C GLN A 60 -3.38 -10.86 17.70
N PHE A 61 -4.00 -12.02 17.83
CA PHE A 61 -3.34 -13.30 17.67
C PHE A 61 -3.04 -13.62 16.21
N ALA A 62 -3.99 -13.39 15.30
CA ALA A 62 -3.80 -13.64 13.88
C ALA A 62 -2.62 -12.85 13.28
N ARG A 63 -2.37 -11.63 13.77
CA ARG A 63 -1.21 -10.80 13.37
C ARG A 63 0.14 -11.33 13.86
N LYS A 64 0.16 -12.13 14.92
CA LYS A 64 1.37 -12.84 15.38
C LYS A 64 1.68 -14.06 14.50
N GLY A 65 0.74 -14.50 13.66
CA GLY A 65 0.85 -15.65 12.76
C GLY A 65 -0.09 -16.78 13.18
N LEU A 66 -0.91 -17.27 12.24
CA LEU A 66 -1.94 -18.29 12.53
C LEU A 66 -1.34 -19.63 12.99
N ASP A 67 -0.14 -19.97 12.52
CA ASP A 67 0.56 -21.21 12.87
C ASP A 67 1.48 -21.05 14.09
N LYS A 68 1.68 -19.80 14.52
CA LYS A 68 2.56 -19.41 15.64
C LYS A 68 1.83 -19.31 16.98
N ILE A 69 0.50 -19.41 16.94
CA ILE A 69 -0.38 -19.32 18.09
C ILE A 69 -1.05 -20.67 18.28
N ILE A 70 -0.92 -21.22 19.48
CA ILE A 70 -1.55 -22.48 19.88
C ILE A 70 -2.63 -22.16 20.91
N ILE A 71 -3.79 -22.77 20.72
CA ILE A 71 -4.92 -22.79 21.66
C ILE A 71 -4.87 -24.14 22.35
N LYS A 72 -4.40 -24.16 23.60
CA LYS A 72 -4.54 -25.31 24.50
C LYS A 72 -5.86 -25.16 25.25
N TYR A 73 -6.51 -26.25 25.63
CA TYR A 73 -7.78 -26.16 26.36
C TYR A 73 -7.99 -27.33 27.31
N ILE A 74 -8.82 -27.07 28.33
CA ILE A 74 -9.42 -28.09 29.18
C ILE A 74 -10.94 -28.00 29.05
N LEU A 75 -11.60 -29.15 29.07
CA LEU A 75 -13.06 -29.21 29.18
C LEU A 75 -13.47 -29.01 30.63
N ALA A 76 -14.54 -28.26 30.85
CA ALA A 76 -15.09 -28.00 32.17
C ALA A 76 -16.59 -27.78 32.08
N SER A 77 -17.32 -28.04 33.17
CA SER A 77 -18.76 -27.76 33.20
C SER A 77 -19.01 -26.25 33.15
N VAL A 78 -20.17 -25.84 32.63
CA VAL A 78 -20.52 -24.41 32.52
C VAL A 78 -20.54 -23.72 33.90
N SER A 79 -20.90 -24.44 34.96
CA SER A 79 -20.93 -23.94 36.34
C SER A 79 -19.54 -23.60 36.88
N GLU A 80 -18.49 -24.26 36.42
CA GLU A 80 -17.12 -24.10 36.95
C GLU A 80 -16.29 -23.06 36.19
N LEU A 81 -16.76 -22.60 35.02
CA LEU A 81 -15.93 -21.81 34.11
C LEU A 81 -15.41 -20.50 34.73
N ASN A 82 -16.26 -19.77 35.46
CA ASN A 82 -15.86 -18.51 36.11
C ASN A 82 -14.79 -18.74 37.18
N GLU A 83 -14.97 -19.77 38.01
CA GLU A 83 -14.03 -20.08 39.08
C GLU A 83 -12.67 -20.51 38.51
N LEU A 84 -12.68 -21.40 37.52
CA LEU A 84 -11.48 -21.89 36.85
C LEU A 84 -10.74 -20.78 36.11
N GLU A 85 -11.45 -19.92 35.37
CA GLU A 85 -10.85 -18.77 34.68
C GLU A 85 -10.14 -17.85 35.67
N CYS A 86 -10.82 -17.44 36.75
CA CYS A 86 -10.25 -16.61 37.80
C CYS A 86 -9.03 -17.26 38.46
N LYS A 87 -9.13 -18.56 38.79
CA LYS A 87 -8.04 -19.35 39.38
C LYS A 87 -6.82 -19.36 38.48
N TYR A 88 -6.97 -19.70 37.20
CA TYR A 88 -5.84 -19.80 36.27
C TYR A 88 -5.25 -18.45 35.89
N ILE A 89 -6.06 -17.40 35.73
CA ILE A 89 -5.55 -16.04 35.52
C ILE A 89 -4.70 -15.62 36.72
N LYS A 90 -5.20 -15.81 37.95
CA LYS A 90 -4.45 -15.47 39.17
C LYS A 90 -3.16 -16.30 39.32
N GLN A 91 -3.21 -17.58 38.98
CA GLN A 91 -2.08 -18.49 39.08
C GLN A 91 -0.97 -18.18 38.06
N PHE A 92 -1.33 -17.88 36.81
CA PHE A 92 -0.36 -17.77 35.72
C PHE A 92 -0.05 -16.34 35.29
N ASN A 93 -0.83 -15.36 35.74
CA ASN A 93 -0.68 -13.94 35.40
C ASN A 93 -0.42 -13.69 33.89
N PRO A 94 -1.31 -14.14 33.00
CA PRO A 94 -1.12 -14.06 31.55
C PRO A 94 -1.06 -12.61 31.05
N LEU A 95 -0.13 -12.37 30.12
CA LEU A 95 0.27 -11.02 29.67
C LEU A 95 -0.86 -10.14 29.13
N LEU A 96 -1.92 -10.72 28.58
CA LEU A 96 -2.97 -9.99 27.88
C LEU A 96 -4.32 -9.98 28.61
N ASN A 97 -4.48 -10.64 29.76
CA ASN A 97 -5.77 -10.67 30.44
C ASN A 97 -6.19 -9.28 30.94
N ASP A 98 -5.27 -8.55 31.56
CA ASP A 98 -5.54 -7.20 32.11
C ASP A 98 -5.26 -6.07 31.11
N GLY A 99 -4.66 -6.39 29.96
CA GLY A 99 -4.26 -5.39 28.97
C GLY A 99 -5.40 -4.95 28.04
N LYS A 100 -5.50 -3.65 27.73
CA LYS A 100 -6.45 -3.14 26.72
C LYS A 100 -6.28 -3.88 25.38
N VAL A 101 -7.39 -4.28 24.77
CA VAL A 101 -7.37 -4.88 23.42
C VAL A 101 -6.85 -3.84 22.43
N LYS A 102 -5.77 -4.17 21.72
CA LYS A 102 -5.23 -3.26 20.69
C LYS A 102 -6.26 -3.10 19.58
N LYS A 103 -6.75 -1.86 19.38
CA LYS A 103 -7.58 -1.50 18.22
C LYS A 103 -6.68 -1.48 17.00
N TYR A 104 -6.89 -2.46 16.13
CA TYR A 104 -6.19 -2.51 14.86
C TYR A 104 -7.01 -1.80 13.81
N LEU A 105 -6.50 -0.66 13.33
CA LEU A 105 -7.02 -0.03 12.12
C LEU A 105 -6.99 -1.06 10.97
N PRO A 106 -7.99 -1.00 10.06
CA PRO A 106 -7.92 -1.75 8.81
C PRO A 106 -6.55 -1.50 8.20
N LYS A 107 -5.85 -2.57 7.79
CA LYS A 107 -4.62 -2.36 7.03
C LYS A 107 -5.07 -1.71 5.72
N THR A 108 -4.56 -0.52 5.44
CA THR A 108 -4.63 0.08 4.10
C THR A 108 -4.27 -0.99 3.09
N SER A 109 -5.01 -1.08 1.97
CA SER A 109 -4.68 -2.08 0.94
C SER A 109 -3.19 -1.96 0.60
N PRO A 110 -2.44 -3.08 0.52
CA PRO A 110 -1.06 -3.07 0.06
C PRO A 110 -0.92 -2.37 -1.30
N ARG A 111 -1.90 -2.52 -2.22
CA ARG A 111 -1.83 -1.84 -3.52
C ARG A 111 -2.15 -0.36 -3.43
N PHE A 112 -3.12 0.05 -2.60
CA PHE A 112 -3.35 1.48 -2.35
C PHE A 112 -2.11 2.15 -1.75
N SER A 113 -1.48 1.49 -0.77
CA SER A 113 -0.25 1.98 -0.15
C SER A 113 0.89 2.08 -1.15
N GLU A 114 0.95 1.13 -2.10
CA GLU A 114 1.94 1.16 -3.16
C GLU A 114 1.64 2.25 -4.19
N LEU A 115 0.39 2.43 -4.64
CA LEU A 115 -0.01 3.57 -5.49
C LEU A 115 0.38 4.90 -4.86
N GLN A 116 0.06 5.12 -3.58
CA GLN A 116 0.48 6.31 -2.85
C GLN A 116 2.00 6.49 -2.86
N ARG A 117 2.76 5.40 -2.75
CA ARG A 117 4.22 5.44 -2.87
C ARG A 117 4.63 5.87 -4.28
N LEU A 118 4.08 5.28 -5.34
CA LEU A 118 4.41 5.64 -6.74
C LEU A 118 4.11 7.12 -7.02
N LEU A 119 2.92 7.59 -6.62
CA LEU A 119 2.51 8.98 -6.82
C LEU A 119 3.43 9.96 -6.06
N LYS A 120 3.83 9.64 -4.82
CA LYS A 120 4.78 10.46 -4.06
C LYS A 120 6.14 10.58 -4.75
N LEU A 121 6.60 9.51 -5.36
CA LEU A 121 7.86 9.52 -6.10
C LEU A 121 7.78 10.35 -7.38
N ALA A 122 6.59 10.36 -8.01
CA ALA A 122 6.34 11.21 -9.17
C ALA A 122 6.24 12.69 -8.77
N SER A 123 5.63 13.03 -7.63
CA SER A 123 5.55 14.43 -7.20
C SER A 123 6.85 14.98 -6.61
N GLN A 124 7.65 14.16 -5.93
CA GLN A 124 8.79 14.62 -5.15
C GLN A 124 10.04 13.76 -5.36
N PRO A 125 11.24 14.37 -5.34
CA PRO A 125 12.49 13.60 -5.41
C PRO A 125 12.66 12.71 -4.17
N LEU A 126 13.07 11.45 -4.40
CA LEU A 126 13.36 10.44 -3.36
C LEU A 126 14.34 10.92 -2.28
N PHE A 127 15.31 11.70 -2.72
CA PHE A 127 16.25 12.40 -1.88
C PHE A 127 16.15 13.84 -2.32
N PRO A 128 15.84 14.81 -1.43
CA PRO A 128 16.18 16.19 -1.72
C PRO A 128 17.70 16.19 -1.85
N SER A 129 18.21 16.06 -3.07
CA SER A 129 19.63 16.10 -3.34
C SER A 129 20.10 17.48 -2.94
N VAL A 130 20.60 17.55 -1.70
CA VAL A 130 21.28 18.69 -1.11
C VAL A 130 22.46 18.98 -2.02
N ILE A 131 22.42 20.16 -2.66
CA ILE A 131 23.53 21.02 -3.10
C ILE A 131 24.68 20.34 -3.87
N TYR A 132 25.03 20.90 -5.04
CA TYR A 132 26.44 20.84 -5.47
C TYR A 132 26.99 22.22 -5.78
N TRP A 133 28.28 22.35 -5.47
CA TRP A 133 28.98 23.56 -5.07
C TRP A 133 29.24 24.50 -6.24
N SER A 134 29.05 25.81 -6.04
CA SER A 134 29.78 26.81 -6.83
C SER A 134 31.23 26.87 -6.34
N ARG A 135 32.17 27.24 -7.22
CA ARG A 135 33.61 27.42 -6.90
C ARG A 135 33.89 28.35 -5.70
N ASN A 136 32.89 29.06 -5.19
CA ASN A 136 32.99 30.10 -4.16
C ASN A 136 32.21 29.77 -2.87
N GLY A 137 31.68 28.56 -2.71
CA GLY A 137 30.99 28.15 -1.46
C GLY A 137 29.60 28.76 -1.23
N GLN A 138 29.02 29.46 -2.21
CA GLN A 138 27.62 29.93 -2.12
C GLN A 138 26.64 28.84 -2.56
N THR A 139 25.61 28.65 -1.73
CA THR A 139 24.44 27.80 -2.03
C THR A 139 23.48 28.56 -2.92
N ILE A 140 23.24 28.04 -4.14
CA ILE A 140 22.19 28.55 -5.01
C ILE A 140 20.91 27.75 -4.71
N PRO A 141 19.77 28.40 -4.38
CA PRO A 141 18.51 27.71 -4.21
C PRO A 141 18.09 27.06 -5.53
N ARG A 142 17.49 25.87 -5.46
CA ARG A 142 16.91 25.23 -6.66
C ARG A 142 15.68 26.01 -7.10
N GLU A 143 15.51 26.10 -8.42
CA GLU A 143 14.28 26.61 -8.99
C GLU A 143 13.10 25.71 -8.59
N PRO A 144 11.90 26.27 -8.37
CA PRO A 144 10.73 25.49 -7.99
C PRO A 144 10.39 24.36 -8.98
N SER A 145 10.70 24.53 -10.27
CA SER A 145 10.53 23.49 -11.30
C SER A 145 11.43 22.28 -11.11
N ASP A 146 12.53 22.40 -10.36
CA ASP A 146 13.46 21.30 -10.04
C ASP A 146 13.03 20.44 -8.86
N LEU A 147 11.97 20.84 -8.16
CA LEU A 147 11.49 20.17 -6.96
C LEU A 147 10.45 19.09 -7.26
N PHE A 148 9.90 19.02 -8.47
CA PHE A 148 8.97 17.98 -8.86
C PHE A 148 9.56 17.07 -9.95
N ARG A 149 9.02 15.85 -10.06
CA ARG A 149 9.56 14.80 -10.94
C ARG A 149 8.54 14.30 -11.95
N GLY A 150 7.33 14.82 -11.91
CA GLY A 150 6.27 14.41 -12.80
C GLY A 150 4.98 15.14 -12.53
N LEU A 151 4.09 15.07 -13.51
CA LEU A 151 2.76 15.68 -13.46
C LEU A 151 1.70 14.66 -13.83
N VAL A 152 0.46 15.00 -13.51
CA VAL A 152 -0.71 14.22 -13.90
C VAL A 152 -1.62 14.94 -14.87
N ALA A 153 -2.26 14.17 -15.75
CA ALA A 153 -3.35 14.64 -16.60
C ALA A 153 -4.38 13.50 -16.76
N GLY A 154 -5.64 13.85 -16.95
CA GLY A 154 -6.69 12.87 -17.22
C GLY A 154 -6.72 12.51 -18.71
N VAL A 155 -7.09 11.28 -19.03
CA VAL A 155 -7.44 10.84 -20.38
C VAL A 155 -8.71 10.00 -20.24
N TYR A 156 -9.70 10.19 -21.10
CA TYR A 156 -10.86 9.29 -21.15
C TYR A 156 -10.76 8.46 -22.42
N GLU A 157 -10.47 7.16 -22.28
CA GLU A 157 -10.50 6.19 -23.37
C GLU A 157 -11.63 5.20 -23.09
N ASP A 158 -12.51 4.96 -24.06
CA ASP A 158 -13.57 3.94 -23.97
C ASP A 158 -14.44 4.00 -22.69
N HIS A 159 -14.79 5.22 -22.25
CA HIS A 159 -15.53 5.50 -21.00
C HIS A 159 -14.80 5.11 -19.71
N GLN A 160 -13.52 4.74 -19.79
CA GLN A 160 -12.65 4.50 -18.65
C GLN A 160 -11.75 5.72 -18.43
N LEU A 161 -11.66 6.17 -17.17
CA LEU A 161 -10.71 7.20 -16.81
C LEU A 161 -9.31 6.58 -16.76
N HIS A 162 -8.39 7.21 -17.48
CA HIS A 162 -6.97 6.99 -17.42
C HIS A 162 -6.33 8.22 -16.77
N ILE A 163 -5.38 8.02 -15.86
CA ILE A 163 -4.55 9.10 -15.33
C ILE A 163 -3.16 8.89 -15.86
N LEU A 164 -2.78 9.76 -16.79
CA LEU A 164 -1.41 9.84 -17.26
C LEU A 164 -0.54 10.49 -16.20
N VAL A 165 0.59 9.86 -15.89
CA VAL A 165 1.63 10.36 -14.98
C VAL A 165 2.92 10.51 -15.81
N LEU A 166 3.19 11.72 -16.29
CA LEU A 166 4.40 12.02 -17.05
C LEU A 166 5.57 12.28 -16.09
N CYS A 167 6.69 11.58 -16.25
CA CYS A 167 7.83 11.59 -15.34
C CYS A 167 9.13 12.11 -16.01
N ARG A 168 9.95 12.85 -15.25
CA ARG A 168 11.15 13.58 -15.70
C ARG A 168 12.39 12.70 -15.97
N GLN A 169 12.50 11.49 -15.36
CA GLN A 169 13.43 10.40 -15.71
C GLN A 169 13.47 9.32 -14.61
N ASN A 170 13.80 8.08 -15.00
CA ASN A 170 14.24 6.95 -14.14
C ASN A 170 13.24 6.54 -13.03
N MET A 171 11.99 6.95 -13.19
CA MET A 171 10.89 6.62 -12.32
C MET A 171 10.37 5.22 -12.64
N GLY A 172 10.14 4.94 -13.91
CA GLY A 172 9.66 3.69 -14.45
C GLY A 172 10.55 2.49 -14.13
N GLU A 173 11.87 2.60 -14.16
CA GLU A 173 12.73 1.50 -13.69
C GLU A 173 12.52 1.23 -12.19
N LEU A 174 12.34 2.27 -11.36
CA LEU A 174 11.98 2.13 -9.93
C LEU A 174 10.57 1.56 -9.76
N LEU A 175 9.62 1.94 -10.61
CA LEU A 175 8.25 1.42 -10.64
C LEU A 175 8.28 -0.07 -11.03
N TRP A 176 9.04 -0.44 -12.07
CA TRP A 176 9.29 -1.79 -12.56
C TRP A 176 9.95 -2.69 -11.53
N LYS A 177 11.04 -2.22 -10.90
CA LYS A 177 11.72 -2.98 -9.84
C LYS A 177 10.78 -3.21 -8.66
N SER A 178 9.94 -2.23 -8.34
CA SER A 178 8.94 -2.39 -7.27
C SER A 178 7.85 -3.39 -7.66
N SER A 179 7.33 -3.35 -8.87
CA SER A 179 6.27 -4.23 -9.33
C SER A 179 6.72 -5.68 -9.55
N CYS A 180 7.98 -5.90 -9.94
CA CYS A 180 8.58 -7.22 -10.10
C CYS A 180 8.85 -7.92 -8.75
N HIS A 181 8.77 -7.20 -7.63
CA HIS A 181 8.95 -7.80 -6.32
C HIS A 181 7.87 -8.87 -6.06
N ARG A 182 8.26 -10.04 -5.53
CA ARG A 182 7.40 -11.24 -5.44
C ARG A 182 6.10 -11.04 -4.65
N THR A 183 6.08 -10.11 -3.70
CA THR A 183 4.89 -9.72 -2.91
C THR A 183 4.02 -8.66 -3.59
N LYS A 184 4.50 -8.10 -4.69
CA LYS A 184 3.92 -7.00 -5.43
C LYS A 184 3.44 -7.41 -6.82
N LYS A 185 3.51 -8.68 -7.24
CA LYS A 185 3.06 -9.26 -8.55
C LYS A 185 1.64 -8.90 -9.05
N HIS A 186 0.89 -8.09 -8.32
CA HIS A 186 -0.43 -7.62 -8.63
C HIS A 186 -0.48 -6.31 -9.46
N PHE A 187 0.67 -5.73 -9.82
CA PHE A 187 0.75 -4.71 -10.87
C PHE A 187 0.60 -5.43 -12.20
N TYR A 188 -0.44 -5.10 -12.97
CA TYR A 188 -0.51 -5.54 -14.35
C TYR A 188 0.35 -4.58 -15.16
N ILE A 189 1.59 -4.98 -15.40
CA ILE A 189 2.45 -4.31 -16.36
C ILE A 189 2.36 -5.15 -17.60
N THR A 190 1.56 -4.70 -18.55
CA THR A 190 1.63 -5.19 -19.91
C THR A 190 2.82 -4.49 -20.56
N PRO A 191 3.89 -5.22 -20.93
CA PRO A 191 4.79 -4.75 -21.97
C PRO A 191 4.08 -4.91 -23.33
N GLU A 192 2.85 -4.42 -23.46
CA GLU A 192 2.23 -4.33 -24.77
C GLU A 192 2.87 -3.14 -25.47
N GLN A 193 3.47 -3.46 -26.61
CA GLN A 193 4.28 -2.60 -27.47
C GLN A 193 5.77 -2.53 -27.06
N GLN A 194 6.55 -3.45 -27.62
CA GLN A 194 8.00 -3.36 -27.84
C GLN A 194 8.44 -2.09 -28.63
N ILE A 195 7.56 -1.11 -28.83
CA ILE A 195 7.79 0.09 -29.63
C ILE A 195 8.26 1.25 -28.73
N LEU A 196 7.90 1.26 -27.43
CA LEU A 196 8.27 2.31 -26.46
C LEU A 196 8.61 1.66 -25.11
N GLY A 197 9.89 1.67 -24.71
CA GLY A 197 10.36 0.93 -23.53
C GLY A 197 9.94 1.48 -22.16
N THR A 198 8.91 2.33 -22.05
CA THR A 198 8.84 3.32 -20.95
C THR A 198 7.43 3.69 -20.46
N CYS A 199 6.42 2.84 -20.70
CA CYS A 199 5.07 3.01 -20.17
C CYS A 199 4.73 1.94 -19.12
N TYR A 200 4.11 2.34 -18.00
CA TYR A 200 3.72 1.43 -16.92
C TYR A 200 2.27 1.64 -16.52
N PHE A 201 1.50 0.56 -16.44
CA PHE A 201 0.09 0.61 -16.08
C PHE A 201 -0.14 0.17 -14.62
N PHE A 202 -1.02 0.87 -13.92
CA PHE A 202 -1.56 0.47 -12.61
C PHE A 202 -3.08 0.53 -12.68
N ASP A 203 -3.71 -0.63 -12.63
CA ASP A 203 -5.17 -0.75 -12.57
C ASP A 203 -5.70 -0.68 -11.13
N ALA A 204 -6.35 0.44 -10.81
CA ALA A 204 -7.01 0.71 -9.54
C ALA A 204 -8.52 0.34 -9.52
N ARG A 205 -8.99 -0.46 -10.49
CA ARG A 205 -10.40 -0.71 -10.88
C ARG A 205 -11.14 0.48 -11.47
N GLN A 206 -11.12 1.59 -10.74
CA GLN A 206 -11.87 2.79 -11.10
C GLN A 206 -11.13 3.61 -12.16
N VAL A 207 -9.81 3.46 -12.20
CA VAL A 207 -8.92 4.25 -13.02
C VAL A 207 -7.69 3.42 -13.35
N VAL A 208 -7.18 3.59 -14.56
CA VAL A 208 -5.87 3.08 -14.95
C VAL A 208 -4.88 4.23 -14.85
N PHE A 209 -3.85 4.09 -14.03
CA PHE A 209 -2.74 5.03 -14.05
C PHE A 209 -1.73 4.55 -15.08
N GLU A 210 -1.35 5.45 -15.98
CA GLU A 210 -0.35 5.23 -17.01
C GLU A 210 0.86 6.12 -16.71
N PHE A 211 1.98 5.52 -16.32
CA PHE A 211 3.21 6.24 -16.05
C PHE A 211 4.07 6.25 -17.31
N VAL A 212 4.35 7.44 -17.85
CA VAL A 212 5.15 7.64 -19.07
C VAL A 212 6.39 8.44 -18.73
N GLU A 213 7.55 7.98 -19.19
CA GLU A 213 8.83 8.62 -18.88
C GLU A 213 9.43 9.40 -20.04
N LEU A 214 9.96 10.59 -19.74
CA LEU A 214 10.79 11.38 -20.64
C LEU A 214 12.26 11.13 -20.30
N PHE A 215 12.95 10.30 -21.08
CA PHE A 215 14.30 9.82 -20.78
C PHE A 215 15.45 10.70 -21.28
N ASP A 216 15.20 11.74 -22.05
CA ASP A 216 16.27 12.66 -22.48
C ASP A 216 16.22 13.87 -21.55
N CYS A 217 17.27 14.12 -20.74
CA CYS A 217 17.29 15.29 -19.87
C CYS A 217 17.30 16.61 -20.65
N ASN A 218 17.85 16.61 -21.87
CA ASN A 218 17.80 17.77 -22.77
C ASN A 218 16.38 18.04 -23.28
N LEU A 219 15.50 17.04 -23.23
CA LEU A 219 14.07 17.16 -23.51
C LEU A 219 13.28 17.52 -22.25
N ALA A 220 13.45 16.70 -21.21
CA ALA A 220 12.63 16.73 -20.02
C ALA A 220 12.82 18.04 -19.26
N ASP A 221 14.05 18.53 -19.11
CA ASP A 221 14.30 19.73 -18.31
C ASP A 221 13.64 20.98 -18.91
N PRO A 222 13.86 21.32 -20.21
CA PRO A 222 13.18 22.46 -20.83
C PRO A 222 11.66 22.29 -20.87
N PHE A 223 11.18 21.06 -21.08
CA PHE A 223 9.77 20.74 -21.08
C PHE A 223 9.14 21.04 -19.72
N PHE A 224 9.67 20.44 -18.65
CA PHE A 224 9.15 20.60 -17.29
C PHE A 224 9.27 22.06 -16.80
N GLN A 225 10.32 22.77 -17.20
CA GLN A 225 10.46 24.19 -16.93
C GLN A 225 9.38 25.03 -17.65
N TYR A 226 9.10 24.73 -18.92
CA TYR A 226 8.10 25.45 -19.71
C TYR A 226 6.68 25.31 -19.14
N ILE A 227 6.30 24.08 -18.76
CA ILE A 227 4.95 23.81 -18.27
C ILE A 227 4.73 24.19 -16.80
N TYR A 228 5.80 24.30 -16.00
CA TYR A 228 5.71 24.48 -14.55
C TYR A 228 4.78 25.62 -14.11
N PRO A 229 4.80 26.82 -14.74
CA PRO A 229 3.91 27.92 -14.36
C PRO A 229 2.42 27.63 -14.55
N TYR A 230 2.08 26.58 -15.30
CA TYR A 230 0.71 26.18 -15.67
C TYR A 230 0.24 24.93 -14.92
N LEU A 231 0.96 24.52 -13.87
CA LEU A 231 0.59 23.37 -13.06
C LEU A 231 -0.21 23.78 -11.82
N LEU A 232 -1.25 23.02 -11.52
CA LEU A 232 -2.08 23.17 -10.32
C LEU A 232 -1.87 22.01 -9.37
N ASP A 233 -2.14 22.21 -8.08
CA ASP A 233 -2.10 21.14 -7.10
C ASP A 233 -3.39 20.31 -7.12
N TYR A 234 -3.25 18.98 -7.17
CA TYR A 234 -4.33 18.01 -7.11
C TYR A 234 -4.09 16.99 -6.01
N GLU A 235 -5.14 16.65 -5.28
CA GLU A 235 -5.10 15.58 -4.26
C GLU A 235 -5.56 14.26 -4.87
N ILE A 236 -4.62 13.32 -5.06
CA ILE A 236 -4.91 11.99 -5.59
C ILE A 236 -4.39 10.94 -4.64
N ALA A 237 -5.28 10.04 -4.20
CA ALA A 237 -4.96 9.02 -3.20
C ALA A 237 -4.37 9.61 -1.88
N GLY A 238 -4.66 10.87 -1.55
CA GLY A 238 -4.06 11.58 -0.41
C GLY A 238 -2.57 11.92 -0.61
N VAL A 239 -2.20 12.17 -1.85
CA VAL A 239 -0.89 12.69 -2.28
C VAL A 239 -1.15 13.92 -3.12
N THR A 240 -0.50 15.04 -2.77
CA THR A 240 -0.48 16.24 -3.59
C THR A 240 0.41 16.03 -4.81
N LEU A 241 -0.17 16.19 -6.00
CA LEU A 241 0.50 16.07 -7.29
C LEU A 241 0.32 17.36 -8.08
N LYS A 242 1.26 17.64 -8.98
CA LYS A 242 1.12 18.70 -9.97
C LYS A 242 0.29 18.18 -11.14
N GLY A 243 -0.82 18.83 -11.46
CA GLY A 243 -1.68 18.47 -12.59
C GLY A 243 -1.70 19.57 -13.64
N LEU A 244 -1.87 19.17 -14.89
CA LEU A 244 -1.94 20.09 -16.02
C LEU A 244 -3.36 20.67 -16.15
N SER A 245 -3.49 21.99 -16.06
CA SER A 245 -4.77 22.68 -16.24
C SER A 245 -5.16 22.84 -17.70
N GLU A 246 -4.17 22.96 -18.58
CA GLU A 246 -4.35 23.22 -20.02
C GLU A 246 -3.61 22.16 -20.86
N PRO A 247 -4.29 21.06 -21.23
CA PRO A 247 -3.71 20.00 -22.05
C PRO A 247 -3.10 20.47 -23.38
N THR A 248 -3.69 21.53 -23.98
CA THR A 248 -3.25 22.12 -25.25
C THR A 248 -1.82 22.64 -25.21
N LEU A 249 -1.27 22.96 -24.02
CA LEU A 249 0.11 23.39 -23.86
C LEU A 249 1.09 22.31 -24.34
N LEU A 250 0.79 21.04 -24.09
CA LEU A 250 1.63 19.92 -24.48
C LEU A 250 1.69 19.79 -26.01
N THR A 251 0.53 19.78 -26.65
CA THR A 251 0.42 19.71 -28.12
C THR A 251 1.09 20.90 -28.79
N SER A 252 1.11 22.08 -28.15
CA SER A 252 1.78 23.28 -28.67
C SER A 252 3.31 23.28 -28.51
N TYR A 253 3.84 22.56 -27.52
CA TYR A 253 5.26 22.56 -27.17
C TYR A 253 6.01 21.40 -27.83
N LEU A 254 5.42 20.20 -27.85
CA LEU A 254 6.04 18.99 -28.42
C LEU A 254 6.57 19.17 -29.86
N PRO A 255 5.90 19.90 -30.79
CA PRO A 255 6.43 20.12 -32.13
C PRO A 255 7.72 20.96 -32.15
N LYS A 256 7.88 21.90 -31.20
CA LYS A 256 9.02 22.84 -31.10
C LYS A 256 10.30 22.21 -30.57
N ILE A 257 10.18 21.00 -30.02
CA ILE A 257 11.31 20.23 -29.53
C ILE A 257 12.09 19.69 -30.74
N SER A 258 13.38 20.05 -30.79
CA SER A 258 14.35 19.71 -31.85
C SER A 258 14.55 18.20 -32.06
N THR A 259 15.09 17.85 -33.23
CA THR A 259 15.13 16.53 -33.89
C THR A 259 16.02 15.45 -33.25
N SER A 260 16.48 15.60 -32.00
CA SER A 260 17.31 14.57 -31.33
C SER A 260 16.50 13.43 -30.71
N LEU A 261 15.18 13.60 -30.60
CA LEU A 261 14.29 12.56 -30.06
C LEU A 261 13.99 11.52 -31.14
N ASP A 262 13.96 10.24 -30.76
CA ASP A 262 13.40 9.20 -31.62
C ASP A 262 11.96 9.60 -32.01
N ASN A 263 11.71 9.68 -33.32
CA ASN A 263 10.43 10.11 -33.88
C ASN A 263 9.26 9.32 -33.27
N ARG A 264 9.47 8.05 -32.91
CA ARG A 264 8.45 7.21 -32.25
C ARG A 264 8.03 7.72 -30.89
N THR A 265 8.99 8.19 -30.08
CA THR A 265 8.68 8.76 -28.75
C THR A 265 7.92 10.07 -28.91
N LYS A 266 8.32 10.91 -29.88
CA LYS A 266 7.64 12.16 -30.19
C LYS A 266 6.20 11.91 -30.63
N ASP A 267 6.00 10.98 -31.57
CA ASP A 267 4.69 10.63 -32.10
C ASP A 267 3.77 10.07 -31.00
N TYR A 268 4.30 9.23 -30.11
CA TYR A 268 3.54 8.74 -28.96
C TYR A 268 3.08 9.86 -28.04
N LEU A 269 4.02 10.73 -27.63
CA LEU A 269 3.70 11.84 -26.74
C LEU A 269 2.70 12.80 -27.37
N LEU A 270 2.74 12.99 -28.68
CA LEU A 270 1.74 13.77 -29.41
C LEU A 270 0.37 13.10 -29.37
N VAL A 271 0.29 11.79 -29.69
CA VAL A 271 -0.97 11.02 -29.63
C VAL A 271 -1.56 11.03 -28.22
N VAL A 272 -0.74 10.86 -27.19
CA VAL A 272 -1.18 10.94 -25.80
C VAL A 272 -1.63 12.36 -25.47
N ALA A 273 -0.85 13.38 -25.83
CA ALA A 273 -1.16 14.78 -25.55
C ALA A 273 -2.47 15.24 -26.20
N GLU A 274 -2.78 14.77 -27.41
CA GLU A 274 -4.04 15.05 -28.12
C GLU A 274 -5.26 14.50 -27.37
N LYS A 275 -5.09 13.43 -26.59
CA LYS A 275 -6.17 12.81 -25.82
C LYS A 275 -6.28 13.33 -24.40
N LEU A 276 -5.34 14.15 -23.94
CA LEU A 276 -5.34 14.67 -22.58
C LEU A 276 -6.51 15.63 -22.34
N GLN A 277 -7.11 15.46 -21.18
CA GLN A 277 -8.17 16.29 -20.64
C GLN A 277 -7.77 16.79 -19.25
N PRO A 278 -8.25 17.99 -18.84
CA PRO A 278 -8.03 18.45 -17.49
C PRO A 278 -8.63 17.45 -16.50
N LEU A 279 -7.90 17.12 -15.44
CA LEU A 279 -8.45 16.28 -14.39
C LEU A 279 -9.53 17.08 -13.63
N SER A 280 -10.69 16.46 -13.40
CA SER A 280 -11.76 17.09 -12.64
C SER A 280 -11.28 17.47 -11.24
N ALA A 281 -11.58 18.69 -10.78
CA ALA A 281 -11.29 19.12 -9.42
C ALA A 281 -12.00 18.28 -8.35
N SER A 282 -13.08 17.58 -8.71
CA SER A 282 -13.82 16.67 -7.84
C SER A 282 -13.33 15.22 -7.89
N PHE A 283 -12.29 14.92 -8.68
CA PHE A 283 -11.77 13.56 -8.79
C PHE A 283 -11.28 13.06 -7.44
N SER A 284 -11.75 11.87 -7.05
CA SER A 284 -11.29 11.19 -5.85
C SER A 284 -11.33 9.68 -6.03
N LEU A 285 -10.44 8.98 -5.33
CA LEU A 285 -10.37 7.53 -5.35
C LEU A 285 -11.10 6.92 -4.17
N ASN A 286 -12.04 6.00 -4.44
CA ASN A 286 -12.60 5.18 -3.39
C ASN A 286 -11.59 4.12 -2.93
N LYS A 287 -11.04 4.30 -1.72
CA LYS A 287 -10.04 3.41 -1.11
C LYS A 287 -10.56 1.99 -0.87
N GLU A 288 -11.87 1.81 -0.72
CA GLU A 288 -12.49 0.50 -0.48
C GLU A 288 -12.63 -0.33 -1.75
N LEU A 289 -12.68 0.34 -2.90
CA LEU A 289 -12.77 -0.32 -4.21
C LEU A 289 -11.40 -0.70 -4.77
N ILE A 290 -10.31 -0.08 -4.29
CA ILE A 290 -8.94 -0.40 -4.68
C ILE A 290 -8.50 -1.70 -4.01
N TRP A 291 -8.44 -2.77 -4.82
CA TRP A 291 -7.88 -4.08 -4.43
C TRP A 291 -6.41 -3.97 -4.05
#